data_AF-A0A9W9FPD2-F1
#
_entry.id   AF-A0A9W9FPD2-F1
#
_cell.length_a   1.000
_cell.length_b   1.000
_cell.length_c   1.000
_cell.angle_alpha   90.00
_cell.angle_beta   90.00
_cell.angle_gamma   90.00
#
_symmetry.space_group_name_H-M   'P 1'
#
loop_
_entity.id
_entity.type
_entity.pdbx_description
1 polymer ?
#
loop_
_entity_poly.entity_id
_entity_poly.type
_entity_poly.pdbx_seq_one_letter_code
_entity_poly.pdbx_strand_id
1 'polypeptide(L)'
;MRRWPSADGYHFSIDYADGTGQSGPLGTEDVTIGSVTINSPFIGVPNDVRTNSNAVRAGCLGMAPNAFTMAPQDEKTWHQNAESTLDQPLWTVDFHNDKHGPMDFGFIDVRTLMIPPPTIFLATPKNPPDFVLGFENGGSVMIPGSMMIEGTAGDSCRGALYITDSDRNLGSAMFNSNLVVFSQTNQQVGFALKP
;
A
#
# COMPACT_ATOMS: atom_id res chain seq x y z
N MET A 1 15.90 12.10 -24.71
CA MET A 1 15.02 12.26 -23.53
C MET A 1 13.73 12.92 -24.01
N ARG A 2 12.58 12.27 -23.82
CA ARG A 2 11.27 12.89 -24.08
C ARG A 2 11.10 14.02 -23.06
N ARG A 3 10.98 15.26 -23.51
CA ARG A 3 10.63 16.39 -22.62
C ARG A 3 9.16 16.26 -22.30
N TRP A 4 8.82 16.10 -21.02
CA TRP A 4 7.44 16.11 -20.57
C TRP A 4 6.88 17.52 -20.77
N PRO A 5 5.61 17.69 -21.16
CA PRO A 5 4.96 18.99 -21.09
C PRO A 5 5.09 19.48 -19.64
N SER A 6 5.80 20.59 -19.43
CA SER A 6 5.86 21.20 -18.10
C SER A 6 4.52 21.88 -17.85
N ALA A 7 3.89 21.53 -16.72
CA ALA A 7 2.79 22.32 -16.21
C ALA A 7 3.40 23.54 -15.51
N ASP A 8 3.73 24.57 -16.29
CA ASP A 8 4.42 25.76 -15.78
C ASP A 8 3.65 26.38 -14.60
N GLY A 9 4.33 26.53 -13.45
CA GLY A 9 3.74 27.00 -12.19
C GLY A 9 3.17 25.91 -11.28
N TYR A 10 3.02 24.68 -11.76
CA TYR A 10 2.57 23.55 -10.97
C TYR A 10 3.74 22.80 -10.33
N HIS A 11 3.58 22.44 -9.07
CA HIS A 11 4.59 21.72 -8.30
C HIS A 11 3.95 20.78 -7.30
N PHE A 12 4.75 19.85 -6.78
CA PHE A 12 4.39 19.06 -5.61
C PHE A 12 5.45 19.19 -4.52
N SER A 13 5.02 18.99 -3.27
CA SER A 13 5.90 18.84 -2.11
C SER A 13 5.28 17.84 -1.14
N ILE A 14 6.02 16.79 -0.81
CA ILE A 14 5.59 15.75 0.12
C ILE A 14 6.67 15.48 1.18
N ASP A 15 6.23 15.43 2.43
CA ASP A 15 7.03 15.06 3.59
C ASP A 15 6.40 13.86 4.30
N TYR A 16 7.20 12.84 4.57
CA TYR A 16 6.77 11.64 5.28
C TYR A 16 7.19 11.69 6.75
N ALA A 17 6.47 10.95 7.60
CA ALA A 17 6.71 10.91 9.05
C ALA A 17 8.09 10.34 9.42
N ASP A 18 8.74 9.59 8.54
CA ASP A 18 10.10 9.07 8.74
C ASP A 18 11.19 10.11 8.39
N GLY A 19 10.78 11.35 8.12
CA GLY A 19 11.67 12.45 7.76
C GLY A 19 12.11 12.45 6.31
N THR A 20 11.69 11.48 5.49
CA THR A 20 11.93 11.52 4.03
C THR A 20 10.97 12.47 3.33
N GLY A 21 11.29 12.87 2.10
CA GLY A 21 10.42 13.77 1.34
C GLY A 21 10.91 14.02 -0.06
N GLN A 22 10.03 14.54 -0.90
CA GLN A 22 10.28 14.81 -2.31
C GLN A 22 9.54 16.07 -2.74
N SER A 23 10.17 16.86 -3.61
CA SER A 23 9.49 17.99 -4.24
C SER A 23 10.01 18.22 -5.66
N GLY A 24 9.21 18.92 -6.46
CA GLY A 24 9.58 19.26 -7.82
C GLY A 24 8.41 19.70 -8.68
N PRO A 25 8.66 19.93 -9.98
CA PRO A 25 7.62 20.24 -10.94
C PRO A 25 6.66 19.07 -11.16
N LEU A 26 5.51 19.38 -11.74
CA LEU A 26 4.63 18.39 -12.32
C LEU A 26 4.86 18.25 -13.84
N GLY A 27 4.62 17.06 -14.35
CA GLY A 27 4.40 16.83 -15.78
C GLY A 27 3.17 15.96 -16.02
N THR A 28 2.83 15.76 -17.28
CA THR A 28 1.73 14.89 -17.69
C THR A 28 2.20 13.88 -18.72
N GLU A 29 1.79 12.63 -18.54
CA GLU A 29 2.01 11.54 -19.49
C GLU A 29 0.93 10.48 -19.26
N ASP A 30 0.59 9.70 -20.27
CA ASP A 30 -0.34 8.58 -20.10
C ASP A 30 0.28 7.53 -19.17
N VAL A 31 -0.44 7.20 -18.09
CA VAL A 31 0.03 6.25 -17.08
C VAL A 31 -0.81 4.99 -17.13
N THR A 32 -0.15 3.87 -17.41
CA THR A 32 -0.78 2.54 -17.44
C THR A 32 -0.27 1.68 -16.30
N ILE A 33 -1.20 1.11 -15.53
CA ILE A 33 -0.92 0.13 -14.48
C ILE A 33 -1.81 -1.08 -14.74
N GLY A 34 -1.19 -2.25 -14.92
CA GLY A 34 -1.90 -3.44 -15.41
C GLY A 34 -2.54 -3.15 -16.77
N SER A 35 -3.86 -3.32 -16.87
CA SER A 35 -4.65 -3.02 -18.06
C SER A 35 -5.37 -1.66 -18.02
N VAL A 36 -5.15 -0.86 -16.98
CA VAL A 36 -5.86 0.42 -16.78
C VAL A 36 -4.95 1.56 -17.19
N THR A 37 -5.39 2.36 -18.16
CA THR A 37 -4.68 3.55 -18.65
C THR A 37 -5.43 4.81 -18.27
N ILE A 38 -4.74 5.75 -17.63
CA ILE A 38 -5.23 7.12 -17.41
C ILE A 38 -4.46 8.05 -18.31
N ASN A 39 -5.18 8.79 -19.14
CA ASN A 39 -4.56 9.70 -20.08
C ASN A 39 -4.16 11.00 -19.38
N SER A 40 -2.88 11.36 -19.54
CA SER A 40 -2.31 12.63 -19.07
C SER A 40 -2.62 13.06 -17.62
N PRO A 41 -2.64 12.17 -16.60
CA PRO A 41 -2.70 12.62 -15.21
C PRO A 41 -1.47 13.45 -14.86
N PHE A 42 -1.57 14.27 -13.81
CA PHE A 42 -0.42 14.93 -13.21
C PHE A 42 0.48 13.92 -12.51
N ILE A 43 1.79 14.04 -12.75
CA ILE A 43 2.84 13.19 -12.19
C ILE A 43 3.91 14.10 -11.59
N GLY A 44 4.33 13.82 -10.36
CA GLY A 44 5.46 14.50 -9.74
C GLY A 44 6.79 14.08 -10.37
N VAL A 45 7.58 15.05 -10.83
CA VAL A 45 8.92 14.84 -11.37
C VAL A 45 9.93 15.42 -10.37
N PRO A 46 10.32 14.65 -9.33
CA PRO A 46 11.16 15.17 -8.26
C PRO A 46 12.50 15.65 -8.80
N ASN A 47 12.88 16.86 -8.41
CA ASN A 47 14.23 17.39 -8.58
C ASN A 47 14.91 17.71 -7.23
N ASP A 48 14.18 17.55 -6.11
CA ASP A 48 14.68 17.52 -4.75
C ASP A 48 14.15 16.28 -4.02
N VAL A 49 15.05 15.51 -3.41
CA VAL A 49 14.77 14.22 -2.77
C VAL A 49 15.56 14.10 -1.48
N ARG A 50 14.86 13.89 -0.36
CA ARG A 50 15.42 13.61 0.96
C ARG A 50 15.14 12.14 1.29
N THR A 51 16.18 11.31 1.36
CA THR A 51 16.08 9.85 1.60
C THR A 51 16.93 9.43 2.79
N ASN A 52 16.45 8.44 3.55
CA ASN A 52 17.17 7.73 4.60
C ASN A 52 17.70 6.36 4.14
N SER A 53 17.53 6.04 2.85
CA SER A 53 17.87 4.74 2.25
C SER A 53 18.74 4.90 1.00
N ASN A 54 19.68 3.97 0.84
CA ASN A 54 20.48 3.81 -0.38
C ASN A 54 19.75 2.99 -1.47
N ALA A 55 18.50 2.55 -1.22
CA ALA A 55 17.73 1.80 -2.19
C ALA A 55 17.35 2.67 -3.39
N VAL A 56 17.64 2.18 -4.59
CA VAL A 56 17.17 2.82 -5.84
C VAL A 56 15.70 2.49 -6.00
N ARG A 57 14.84 3.51 -5.90
CA ARG A 57 13.40 3.43 -6.18
C ARG A 57 13.08 4.39 -7.32
N ALA A 58 12.23 3.98 -8.26
CA ALA A 58 11.81 4.82 -9.38
C ALA A 58 10.77 5.89 -8.99
N GLY A 59 10.18 5.79 -7.80
CA GLY A 59 9.17 6.72 -7.29
C GLY A 59 8.17 6.04 -6.35
N CYS A 60 7.06 6.74 -6.09
CA CYS A 60 5.93 6.26 -5.30
C CYS A 60 4.62 6.40 -6.09
N LEU A 61 3.70 5.46 -5.91
CA LEU A 61 2.31 5.56 -6.38
C LEU A 61 1.42 5.83 -5.17
N GLY A 62 0.86 7.04 -5.10
CA GLY A 62 -0.04 7.43 -4.01
C GLY A 62 -1.43 6.81 -4.17
N MET A 63 -1.85 6.03 -3.17
CA MET A 63 -3.14 5.31 -3.14
C MET A 63 -4.12 5.84 -2.10
N ALA A 64 -3.68 6.76 -1.23
CA ALA A 64 -4.55 7.38 -0.24
C ALA A 64 -5.52 8.37 -0.91
N PRO A 65 -6.81 8.39 -0.51
CA PRO A 65 -7.72 9.44 -0.93
C PRO A 65 -7.28 10.78 -0.31
N ASN A 66 -7.42 11.87 -1.07
CA ASN A 66 -7.22 13.24 -0.59
C ASN A 66 -5.82 13.56 -0.02
N ALA A 67 -4.79 12.80 -0.40
CA ALA A 67 -3.40 13.13 -0.10
C ALA A 67 -2.90 14.18 -1.10
N PHE A 68 -3.39 15.41 -0.95
CA PHE A 68 -3.07 16.49 -1.87
C PHE A 68 -1.75 17.14 -1.52
N THR A 69 -0.77 16.96 -2.40
CA THR A 69 0.58 17.52 -2.28
C THR A 69 0.92 18.45 -3.44
N MET A 70 -0.06 18.73 -4.30
CA MET A 70 0.08 19.49 -5.53
C MET A 70 -0.45 20.91 -5.36
N ALA A 71 0.18 21.86 -6.05
CA ALA A 71 -0.19 23.27 -6.03
C ALA A 71 -0.09 23.86 -7.45
N PRO A 72 -0.89 24.90 -7.79
CA PRO A 72 -1.77 25.67 -6.90
C PRO A 72 -3.15 25.05 -6.65
N GLN A 73 -3.48 23.96 -7.31
CA GLN A 73 -4.74 23.23 -7.14
C GLN A 73 -4.47 21.76 -6.83
N ASP A 74 -5.35 21.21 -6.01
CA ASP A 74 -5.36 19.79 -5.70
C ASP A 74 -5.75 18.98 -6.94
N GLU A 75 -5.01 17.91 -7.18
CA GLU A 75 -5.24 17.02 -8.31
C GLU A 75 -5.58 15.61 -7.82
N LYS A 76 -6.37 14.91 -8.62
CA LYS A 76 -6.73 13.52 -8.34
C LYS A 76 -5.51 12.62 -8.50
N THR A 77 -5.37 11.64 -7.60
CA THR A 77 -4.40 10.56 -7.78
C THR A 77 -4.74 9.73 -9.02
N TRP A 78 -3.76 8.95 -9.51
CA TRP A 78 -4.01 8.01 -10.61
C TRP A 78 -5.19 7.07 -10.30
N HIS A 79 -5.26 6.56 -9.07
CA HIS A 79 -6.33 5.65 -8.64
C HIS A 79 -7.71 6.33 -8.59
N GLN A 80 -7.78 7.58 -8.15
CA GLN A 80 -9.04 8.36 -8.17
C GLN A 80 -9.50 8.63 -9.61
N ASN A 81 -8.58 8.80 -10.56
CA ASN A 81 -8.92 8.89 -11.97
C ASN A 81 -9.33 7.54 -12.57
N ALA A 82 -8.73 6.44 -12.08
CA ALA A 82 -9.05 5.09 -12.54
C ALA A 82 -10.44 4.63 -12.12
N GLU A 83 -10.91 5.04 -10.94
CA GLU A 83 -12.15 4.56 -10.32
C GLU A 83 -13.34 4.44 -11.27
N SER A 84 -13.64 5.46 -12.06
CA SER A 84 -14.80 5.48 -12.97
C SER A 84 -14.64 4.58 -14.20
N THR A 85 -13.45 4.06 -14.44
CA THR A 85 -13.11 3.17 -15.56
C THR A 85 -13.06 1.70 -15.14
N LEU A 86 -13.12 1.42 -13.84
CA LEU A 86 -13.06 0.07 -13.29
C LEU A 86 -14.43 -0.61 -13.32
N ASP A 87 -14.45 -1.94 -13.53
CA ASP A 87 -15.68 -2.75 -13.45
C ASP A 87 -16.35 -2.64 -12.07
N GLN A 88 -15.54 -2.59 -11.01
CA GLN A 88 -15.95 -2.23 -9.66
C GLN A 88 -15.03 -1.14 -9.10
N PRO A 89 -15.55 -0.11 -8.41
CA PRO A 89 -14.74 0.97 -7.85
C PRO A 89 -14.02 0.53 -6.56
N LEU A 90 -13.12 -0.45 -6.70
CA LEU A 90 -12.32 -1.01 -5.63
C LEU A 90 -10.95 -1.46 -6.14
N TRP A 91 -10.04 -1.69 -5.21
CA TRP A 91 -8.77 -2.31 -5.46
C TRP A 91 -8.37 -3.22 -4.30
N THR A 92 -7.45 -4.14 -4.55
CA THR A 92 -7.00 -5.14 -3.56
C THR A 92 -5.48 -5.11 -3.41
N VAL A 93 -5.02 -5.56 -2.25
CA VAL A 93 -3.61 -5.83 -1.96
C VAL A 93 -3.47 -7.26 -1.50
N ASP A 94 -2.70 -8.05 -2.24
CA ASP A 94 -2.34 -9.42 -1.87
C ASP A 94 -0.82 -9.61 -1.75
N PHE A 95 -0.18 -8.92 -0.79
CA PHE A 95 1.26 -9.06 -0.54
C PHE A 95 1.63 -10.32 0.25
N HIS A 96 2.76 -10.96 -0.06
CA HIS A 96 3.18 -12.19 0.62
C HIS A 96 4.51 -11.97 1.34
N ASN A 97 4.71 -12.64 2.49
CA ASN A 97 5.84 -12.40 3.38
C ASN A 97 7.14 -13.03 2.87
N ASP A 98 7.67 -12.50 1.76
CA ASP A 98 8.91 -12.87 1.03
C ASP A 98 8.74 -12.81 -0.51
N LYS A 99 7.51 -12.61 -1.01
CA LYS A 99 7.18 -12.67 -2.44
C LYS A 99 6.41 -11.43 -2.89
N HIS A 100 6.68 -11.02 -4.13
CA HIS A 100 5.84 -10.05 -4.84
C HIS A 100 4.39 -10.56 -4.87
N GLY A 101 3.45 -9.66 -4.60
CA GLY A 101 2.02 -9.94 -4.59
C GLY A 101 1.25 -8.97 -5.49
N PRO A 102 0.13 -9.39 -6.09
CA PRO A 102 -0.62 -8.52 -6.99
C PRO A 102 -1.31 -7.37 -6.23
N MET A 103 -1.52 -6.29 -6.97
CA MET A 103 -2.53 -5.28 -6.66
C MET A 103 -3.52 -5.32 -7.81
N ASP A 104 -4.77 -5.67 -7.52
CA ASP A 104 -5.83 -5.73 -8.53
C ASP A 104 -6.70 -4.47 -8.47
N PHE A 105 -7.14 -4.00 -9.63
CA PHE A 105 -8.01 -2.85 -9.77
C PHE A 105 -9.27 -3.30 -10.50
N GLY A 106 -10.44 -3.09 -9.90
CA GLY A 106 -11.72 -3.37 -10.55
C GLY A 106 -12.40 -4.68 -10.19
N PHE A 107 -11.73 -5.56 -9.46
CA PHE A 107 -12.28 -6.88 -9.10
C PHE A 107 -11.62 -7.43 -7.84
N ILE A 108 -12.23 -8.46 -7.27
CA ILE A 108 -11.66 -9.27 -6.18
C ILE A 108 -11.33 -10.64 -6.76
N ASP A 109 -10.05 -11.01 -6.81
CA ASP A 109 -9.65 -12.35 -7.24
C ASP A 109 -9.92 -13.39 -6.14
N VAL A 110 -11.10 -14.02 -6.18
CA VAL A 110 -11.48 -15.05 -5.20
C VAL A 110 -10.59 -16.29 -5.19
N ARG A 111 -9.69 -16.48 -6.18
CA ARG A 111 -8.70 -17.56 -6.14
C ARG A 111 -7.66 -17.34 -5.04
N THR A 112 -7.38 -16.09 -4.69
CA THR A 112 -6.54 -15.74 -3.53
C THR A 112 -7.16 -16.20 -2.20
N LEU A 113 -8.46 -16.50 -2.19
CA LEU A 113 -9.22 -16.96 -1.03
C LEU A 113 -9.43 -18.49 -1.00
N MET A 114 -8.91 -19.23 -1.97
CA MET A 114 -9.06 -20.70 -2.01
C MET A 114 -8.14 -21.36 -1.00
N ILE A 115 -8.69 -21.65 0.18
CA ILE A 115 -8.04 -22.37 1.29
C ILE A 115 -7.83 -23.85 0.90
N PRO A 116 -6.59 -24.38 0.83
CA PRO A 116 -6.37 -25.81 1.06
C PRO A 116 -6.53 -26.11 2.57
N PRO A 117 -6.98 -27.30 2.96
CA PRO A 117 -7.22 -27.64 4.37
C PRO A 117 -5.98 -27.38 5.23
N PRO A 118 -6.14 -26.97 6.51
CA PRO A 118 -5.02 -26.63 7.35
C PRO A 118 -4.09 -27.84 7.51
N THR A 119 -2.85 -27.69 7.06
CA THR A 119 -1.78 -28.62 7.42
C THR A 119 -1.39 -28.31 8.86
N ILE A 120 -1.57 -29.26 9.76
CA ILE A 120 -1.14 -29.13 11.15
C ILE A 120 0.38 -29.07 11.18
N PHE A 121 0.94 -27.89 11.44
CA PHE A 121 2.34 -27.73 11.80
C PHE A 121 2.49 -27.77 13.33
N LEU A 122 3.24 -28.74 13.83
CA LEU A 122 3.75 -28.73 15.20
C LEU A 122 4.89 -27.71 15.27
N ALA A 123 4.58 -26.47 15.69
CA ALA A 123 5.61 -25.44 15.85
C ALA A 123 6.36 -25.61 17.18
N THR A 124 7.68 -25.70 17.10
CA THR A 124 8.60 -25.43 18.22
C THR A 124 8.45 -23.98 18.69
N PRO A 125 8.68 -23.65 19.99
CA PRO A 125 8.25 -22.42 20.67
C PRO A 125 9.05 -21.15 20.30
N LYS A 126 9.33 -20.91 19.01
CA LYS A 126 10.11 -19.75 18.53
C LYS A 126 9.24 -18.62 17.96
N ASN A 127 7.96 -18.87 17.68
CA ASN A 127 7.06 -17.85 17.13
C ASN A 127 6.33 -17.12 18.27
N PRO A 128 6.17 -15.78 18.17
CA PRO A 128 5.33 -15.03 19.11
C PRO A 128 3.85 -15.48 18.99
N PRO A 129 2.98 -15.09 19.95
CA PRO A 129 1.55 -15.39 19.84
C PRO A 129 0.92 -14.65 18.66
N ASP A 130 -0.20 -15.19 18.17
CA ASP A 130 -1.04 -14.52 17.18
C ASP A 130 -1.63 -13.23 17.75
N PHE A 131 -1.76 -12.23 16.89
CA PHE A 131 -2.36 -10.95 17.24
C PHE A 131 -3.72 -10.80 16.55
N VAL A 132 -4.77 -10.56 17.32
CA VAL A 132 -6.15 -10.46 16.80
C VAL A 132 -6.69 -9.06 17.05
N LEU A 133 -7.15 -8.42 15.97
CA LEU A 133 -7.86 -7.14 16.01
C LEU A 133 -9.35 -7.41 15.85
N GLY A 134 -10.14 -7.01 16.85
CA GLY A 134 -11.60 -7.00 16.78
C GLY A 134 -12.12 -5.68 16.24
N PHE A 135 -13.13 -5.73 15.38
CA PHE A 135 -13.85 -4.57 14.86
C PHE A 135 -15.20 -4.42 15.56
N GLU A 136 -15.72 -3.19 15.61
CA GLU A 136 -16.98 -2.87 16.30
C GLU A 136 -18.20 -3.64 15.74
N ASN A 137 -18.15 -4.03 14.47
CA ASN A 137 -19.19 -4.83 13.82
C ASN A 137 -19.12 -6.34 14.17
N GLY A 138 -18.23 -6.74 15.08
CA GLY A 138 -18.02 -8.13 15.48
C GLY A 138 -17.10 -8.93 14.55
N GLY A 139 -16.60 -8.33 13.46
CA GLY A 139 -15.54 -8.91 12.66
C GLY A 139 -14.23 -8.97 13.42
N SER A 140 -13.34 -9.87 13.03
CA SER A 140 -11.96 -9.87 13.53
C SER A 140 -10.98 -10.23 12.42
N VAL A 141 -9.75 -9.75 12.57
CA VAL A 141 -8.64 -10.10 11.69
C VAL A 141 -7.47 -10.59 12.52
N MET A 142 -6.81 -11.64 12.07
CA MET A 142 -5.68 -12.26 12.74
C MET A 142 -4.39 -12.02 11.94
N ILE A 143 -3.34 -11.64 12.65
CA ILE A 143 -1.97 -11.66 12.17
C ILE A 143 -1.27 -12.83 12.87
N PRO A 144 -0.89 -13.89 12.13
CA PRO A 144 -0.17 -15.02 12.69
C PRO A 144 1.13 -14.57 13.35
N GLY A 145 1.51 -15.18 14.46
CA GLY A 145 2.75 -14.83 15.18
C GLY A 145 4.00 -14.96 14.32
N SER A 146 4.04 -15.90 13.38
CA SER A 146 5.13 -16.02 12.40
C SER A 146 5.27 -14.78 11.49
N MET A 147 4.20 -14.04 11.26
CA MET A 147 4.18 -12.79 10.47
C MET A 147 4.54 -11.56 11.32
N MET A 148 4.66 -11.71 12.63
CA MET A 148 5.04 -10.63 13.56
C MET A 148 6.57 -10.47 13.69
N ILE A 149 7.36 -11.22 12.92
CA ILE A 149 8.82 -11.14 12.88
C ILE A 149 9.23 -10.49 11.55
N GLU A 150 9.79 -9.28 11.59
CA GLU A 150 10.22 -8.55 10.38
C GLU A 150 11.67 -8.84 9.97
N GLY A 151 12.45 -9.44 10.85
CA GLY A 151 13.84 -9.75 10.58
C GLY A 151 14.56 -10.33 11.78
N THR A 152 15.67 -11.00 11.52
CA THR A 152 16.52 -11.65 12.52
C THR A 152 17.94 -11.11 12.44
N ALA A 153 18.52 -10.76 13.59
CA ALA A 153 19.92 -10.34 13.71
C ALA A 153 20.57 -11.16 14.84
N GLY A 154 21.28 -12.23 14.46
CA GLY A 154 21.78 -13.21 15.43
C GLY A 154 20.65 -13.89 16.20
N ASP A 155 20.73 -13.87 17.52
CA ASP A 155 19.71 -14.43 18.42
C ASP A 155 18.54 -13.46 18.71
N SER A 156 18.58 -12.26 18.13
CA SER A 156 17.53 -11.24 18.30
C SER A 156 16.62 -11.18 17.08
N CYS A 157 15.33 -10.92 17.31
CA CYS A 157 14.33 -10.70 16.27
C CYS A 157 13.75 -9.29 16.39
N ARG A 158 13.44 -8.65 15.26
CA ARG A 158 12.67 -7.40 15.22
C ARG A 158 11.19 -7.71 15.06
N GLY A 159 10.37 -7.27 16.01
CA GLY A 159 8.92 -7.45 15.97
C GLY A 159 8.24 -6.44 15.03
N ALA A 160 7.08 -6.80 14.49
CA ALA A 160 6.27 -5.95 13.62
C ALA A 160 5.30 -5.01 14.36
N LEU A 161 5.19 -5.15 15.69
CA LEU A 161 4.36 -4.29 16.53
C LEU A 161 5.23 -3.22 17.19
N TYR A 162 4.90 -1.96 16.93
CA TYR A 162 5.61 -0.81 17.47
C TYR A 162 4.64 0.08 18.26
N ILE A 163 5.15 0.70 19.32
CA ILE A 163 4.41 1.73 20.05
C ILE A 163 4.62 3.06 19.31
N THR A 164 3.53 3.76 19.08
CA THR A 164 3.50 5.08 18.42
C THR A 164 2.82 6.10 19.33
N ASP A 165 3.30 7.34 19.28
CA ASP A 165 2.85 8.40 20.19
C ASP A 165 1.56 9.11 19.72
N SER A 166 1.23 9.05 18.43
CA SER A 166 0.07 9.75 17.84
C SER A 166 -0.89 8.83 17.10
N ASP A 167 -0.39 8.10 16.09
CA ASP A 167 -1.24 7.42 15.12
C ASP A 167 -1.11 5.90 15.17
N ARG A 168 -2.24 5.22 15.04
CA ARG A 168 -2.30 3.75 14.93
C ARG A 168 -2.20 3.37 13.45
N ASN A 169 -1.05 2.83 13.05
CA ASN A 169 -0.82 2.41 11.67
C ASN A 169 -0.91 0.89 11.54
N LEU A 170 -1.72 0.43 10.58
CA LEU A 170 -1.71 -0.97 10.14
C LEU A 170 -0.69 -1.11 9.02
N GLY A 171 0.45 -1.71 9.35
CA GLY A 171 1.60 -1.84 8.45
C GLY A 171 1.66 -3.14 7.65
N SER A 172 2.83 -3.44 7.10
CA SER A 172 3.07 -4.59 6.22
C SER A 172 2.69 -5.94 6.81
N ALA A 173 2.85 -6.16 8.12
CA ALA A 173 2.44 -7.42 8.76
C ALA A 173 0.93 -7.71 8.57
N MET A 174 0.10 -6.67 8.50
CA MET A 174 -1.33 -6.81 8.21
C MET A 174 -1.56 -7.19 6.74
N PHE A 175 -0.94 -6.47 5.81
CA PHE A 175 -1.07 -6.72 4.37
C PHE A 175 -0.46 -8.06 3.92
N ASN A 176 0.56 -8.52 4.63
CA ASN A 176 1.25 -9.78 4.33
C ASN A 176 0.45 -11.00 4.80
N SER A 177 -0.40 -10.85 5.80
CA SER A 177 -1.19 -11.94 6.38
C SER A 177 -2.63 -12.00 5.83
N ASN A 178 -3.13 -10.90 5.25
CA ASN A 178 -4.52 -10.78 4.85
C ASN A 178 -4.69 -10.15 3.47
N LEU A 179 -5.64 -10.66 2.69
CA LEU A 179 -6.14 -9.96 1.52
C LEU A 179 -6.86 -8.71 2.04
N VAL A 180 -6.45 -7.55 1.55
CA VAL A 180 -7.07 -6.27 1.92
C VAL A 180 -7.81 -5.71 0.72
N VAL A 181 -9.07 -5.37 0.91
CA VAL A 181 -9.96 -4.81 -0.11
C VAL A 181 -10.30 -3.38 0.26
N PHE A 182 -10.05 -2.44 -0.65
CA PHE A 182 -10.41 -1.04 -0.48
C PHE A 182 -11.59 -0.71 -1.39
N SER A 183 -12.77 -0.57 -0.80
CA SER A 183 -13.99 -0.21 -1.52
C SER A 183 -14.22 1.30 -1.48
N GLN A 184 -14.24 1.94 -2.64
CA GLN A 184 -14.43 3.39 -2.72
C GLN A 184 -15.90 3.80 -2.62
N THR A 185 -16.85 2.98 -3.12
CA THR A 185 -18.29 3.30 -3.06
C THR A 185 -18.79 3.54 -1.64
N ASN A 186 -18.30 2.74 -0.69
CA ASN A 186 -18.76 2.79 0.70
C ASN A 186 -17.68 3.29 1.66
N GLN A 187 -16.50 3.67 1.15
CA GLN A 187 -15.31 4.00 1.95
C GLN A 187 -15.01 2.94 3.02
N GLN A 188 -15.05 1.67 2.60
CA GLN A 188 -14.89 0.51 3.48
C GLN A 188 -13.59 -0.21 3.19
N VAL A 189 -12.98 -0.76 4.23
CA VAL A 189 -11.84 -1.67 4.12
C VAL A 189 -12.30 -3.06 4.56
N GLY A 190 -12.12 -4.04 3.67
CA GLY A 190 -12.38 -5.45 3.92
C GLY A 190 -11.08 -6.22 4.16
N PHE A 191 -11.15 -7.24 5.01
CA PHE A 191 -10.03 -8.13 5.31
C PHE A 191 -10.48 -9.58 5.13
N ALA A 192 -9.62 -10.40 4.56
CA ALA A 192 -9.80 -11.85 4.53
C ALA A 192 -8.44 -12.54 4.77
N LEU A 193 -8.45 -13.64 5.50
CA LEU A 193 -7.25 -14.45 5.70
C LEU A 193 -6.79 -15.05 4.37
N LYS A 194 -5.48 -15.06 4.19
CA LYS A 194 -4.84 -15.78 3.08
C LYS A 194 -4.67 -17.26 3.45
N PRO A 195 -4.62 -18.16 2.45
CA PRO A 195 -4.21 -19.53 2.65
C PRO A 195 -2.78 -19.67 3.18
#